data_AF-A0A7V6UEE5-F1
#
_entry.id   AF-A0A7V6UEE5-F1
#
_cell.length_a   1.000
_cell.length_b   1.000
_cell.length_c   1.000
_cell.angle_alpha   90.00
_cell.angle_beta   90.00
_cell.angle_gamma   90.00
#
_symmetry.space_group_name_H-M   'P 1'
#
loop_
_entity.id
_entity.type
_entity.pdbx_description
1 polymer ?
#
loop_
_entity_poly.entity_id
_entity_poly.type
_entity_poly.pdbx_seq_one_letter_code
_entity_poly.pdbx_strand_id
1 'polypeptide(L)'
;MAYSFNETEKAIIKFLKENPYSERKAVVEALSSMPGLEESLEKLANDMVLIELTGPMESSLESRVPKKIYMINPEKESELEGI
;
A
#
# COMPACT_ATOMS: atom_id res chain seq x y z
N MET A 1 8.99 10.42 15.69
CA MET A 1 8.00 11.20 14.91
C MET A 1 6.68 10.46 15.07
N ALA A 2 5.64 11.03 15.67
CA ALA A 2 4.35 10.34 15.74
C ALA A 2 3.67 10.49 14.38
N TYR A 3 3.61 9.41 13.62
CA TYR A 3 2.91 9.43 12.34
C TYR A 3 1.42 9.68 12.58
N SER A 4 0.94 10.84 12.13
CA SER A 4 -0.48 11.15 12.13
C SER A 4 -1.05 10.65 10.80
N PHE A 5 -1.67 9.47 10.84
CA PHE A 5 -2.36 8.89 9.69
C PHE A 5 -3.81 9.37 9.64
N ASN A 6 -4.23 9.82 8.47
CA ASN A 6 -5.61 10.13 8.15
C ASN A 6 -6.45 8.85 8.05
N GLU A 7 -7.78 8.99 8.02
CA GLU A 7 -8.71 7.85 7.93
C GLU A 7 -8.44 6.95 6.72
N THR A 8 -8.12 7.56 5.58
CA THR A 8 -7.71 6.87 4.35
C THR A 8 -6.43 6.05 4.52
N GLU A 9 -5.39 6.63 5.13
CA GLU A 9 -4.11 5.97 5.37
C GLU A 9 -4.28 4.77 6.32
N LYS A 10 -5.07 4.94 7.39
CA LYS A 10 -5.40 3.85 8.33
C LYS A 10 -6.15 2.72 7.64
N ALA A 11 -7.07 3.02 6.74
CA ALA A 11 -7.80 2.01 5.99
C ALA A 11 -6.89 1.22 5.04
N ILE A 12 -5.95 1.91 4.35
CA ILE A 12 -4.94 1.27 3.50
C ILE A 12 -4.07 0.32 4.32
N ILE A 13 -3.54 0.80 5.45
CA ILE A 13 -2.72 0.01 6.37
C ILE A 13 -3.50 -1.22 6.83
N LYS A 14 -4.72 -1.03 7.32
CA LYS A 14 -5.55 -2.15 7.78
C LYS A 14 -5.80 -3.17 6.67
N PHE A 15 -6.16 -2.71 5.47
CA PHE A 15 -6.37 -3.58 4.32
C PHE A 15 -5.13 -4.41 3.97
N LEU A 16 -3.95 -3.78 3.96
CA LEU A 16 -2.68 -4.44 3.64
C LEU A 16 -2.17 -5.34 4.78
N LYS A 17 -2.56 -5.07 6.02
CA LYS A 17 -2.30 -5.95 7.17
C LYS A 17 -3.13 -7.24 7.05
N GLU A 18 -4.38 -7.14 6.63
CA GLU A 18 -5.27 -8.29 6.39
C GLU A 18 -4.92 -9.02 5.08
N ASN A 19 -4.49 -8.28 4.05
CA ASN A 19 -4.14 -8.77 2.72
C ASN A 19 -2.72 -8.31 2.34
N PRO A 20 -1.67 -8.91 2.93
CA PRO A 20 -0.30 -8.57 2.60
C PRO A 20 -0.02 -8.88 1.12
N TYR A 21 0.89 -8.11 0.50
CA TYR A 21 1.24 -8.24 -0.92
C TYR A 21 0.07 -7.96 -1.89
N SER A 22 -0.83 -7.05 -1.54
CA SER A 22 -1.92 -6.65 -2.44
C SER A 22 -1.43 -5.73 -3.56
N GLU A 23 -1.99 -5.90 -4.75
CA GLU A 23 -1.74 -5.01 -5.88
C GLU A 23 -2.37 -3.64 -5.64
N ARG A 24 -1.74 -2.57 -6.18
CA ARG A 24 -2.31 -1.21 -6.19
C ARG A 24 -3.78 -1.22 -6.58
N LYS A 25 -4.09 -1.96 -7.65
CA LYS A 25 -5.45 -2.05 -8.18
C LYS A 25 -6.42 -2.65 -7.17
N ALA A 26 -6.04 -3.73 -6.47
CA ALA A 26 -6.87 -4.36 -5.45
C ALA A 26 -7.15 -3.40 -4.27
N VAL A 27 -6.13 -2.65 -3.83
CA VAL A 27 -6.30 -1.64 -2.78
C VAL A 27 -7.23 -0.51 -3.24
N VAL A 28 -7.05 -0.03 -4.47
CA VAL A 28 -7.88 1.03 -5.07
C VAL A 28 -9.32 0.58 -5.28
N GLU A 29 -9.54 -0.66 -5.71
CA GLU A 29 -10.89 -1.21 -5.85
C GLU A 29 -11.57 -1.37 -4.48
N ALA A 30 -10.85 -1.92 -3.49
CA ALA A 30 -11.37 -2.13 -2.14
C ALA A 30 -11.67 -0.82 -1.39
N LEU A 31 -10.87 0.23 -1.61
CA LEU A 31 -10.97 1.52 -0.92
C LEU A 31 -11.38 2.66 -1.86
N SER A 32 -12.04 2.35 -2.97
CA SER A 32 -12.44 3.30 -4.03
C SER A 32 -13.33 4.45 -3.53
N SER A 33 -14.06 4.24 -2.43
CA SER A 33 -14.89 5.25 -1.79
C SER A 33 -14.11 6.28 -0.95
N MET A 34 -12.82 6.05 -0.70
CA MET A 34 -12.01 6.91 0.16
C MET A 34 -11.41 8.08 -0.64
N PRO A 35 -11.63 9.34 -0.21
CA PRO A 35 -11.02 10.49 -0.86
C PRO A 35 -9.51 10.51 -0.60
N GLY A 36 -8.74 10.94 -1.61
CA GLY A 36 -7.28 11.08 -1.49
C GLY A 36 -6.54 9.75 -1.35
N LEU A 37 -7.13 8.63 -1.79
CA LEU A 37 -6.50 7.31 -1.70
C LEU A 37 -5.15 7.25 -2.41
N GLU A 38 -5.07 7.75 -3.65
CA GLU A 38 -3.82 7.71 -4.42
C GLU A 38 -2.72 8.55 -3.76
N GLU A 39 -3.06 9.75 -3.27
CA GLU A 39 -2.14 10.61 -2.52
C GLU A 39 -1.69 9.94 -1.22
N SER A 40 -2.60 9.28 -0.51
CA SER A 40 -2.31 8.54 0.71
C SER A 40 -1.39 7.34 0.45
N LEU A 41 -1.63 6.57 -0.62
CA LEU A 41 -0.77 5.46 -1.03
C LEU A 41 0.65 5.94 -1.35
N GLU A 42 0.76 7.03 -2.11
CA GLU A 42 2.05 7.59 -2.50
C GLU A 42 2.81 8.17 -1.30
N LYS A 43 2.10 8.81 -0.38
CA LYS A 43 2.66 9.32 0.87
C LYS A 43 3.14 8.18 1.77
N LEU A 44 2.34 7.14 1.97
CA LEU A 44 2.71 5.97 2.76
C LEU A 44 3.92 5.22 2.15
N ALA A 45 4.01 5.15 0.83
CA ALA A 45 5.16 4.58 0.15
C ALA A 45 6.42 5.45 0.31
N ASN A 46 6.31 6.78 0.16
CA ASN A 46 7.42 7.71 0.38
C ASN A 46 7.93 7.69 1.82
N ASP A 47 7.02 7.55 2.78
CA ASP A 47 7.35 7.50 4.20
C ASP A 47 7.95 6.13 4.62
N MET A 48 8.14 5.22 3.65
CA MET A 48 8.60 3.85 3.88
C MET A 48 7.68 3.06 4.81
N VAL A 49 6.42 3.47 4.95
CA VAL A 49 5.37 2.71 5.66
C VAL A 49 4.88 1.57 4.77
N LEU A 50 4.80 1.82 3.46
CA LEU A 50 4.56 0.79 2.45
C LEU A 50 5.81 0.54 1.62
N ILE A 51 6.12 -0.73 1.42
CA ILE A 51 7.12 -1.19 0.47
C ILE A 51 6.42 -1.44 -0.86
N GLU A 52 6.81 -0.70 -1.90
CA GLU A 52 6.42 -0.99 -3.28
C GLU A 52 7.39 -2.03 -3.84
N LEU A 53 6.91 -3.26 -4.02
CA LEU A 53 7.65 -4.33 -4.68
C LEU A 53 7.42 -4.19 -6.19
N THR A 54 8.21 -3.36 -6.86
CA THR A 54 8.33 -3.40 -8.32
C THR A 54 9.26 -4.54 -8.71
N GLY A 55 8.69 -5.72 -8.98
CA GLY A 55 9.45 -6.82 -9.56
C GLY A 55 9.91 -6.48 -10.99
N PRO A 56 11.18 -6.75 -11.38
CA PRO A 56 11.52 -6.81 -12.80
C PRO A 56 10.66 -7.90 -13.43
N MET A 57 9.91 -7.54 -14.48
CA MET A 57 9.08 -8.48 -15.22
C MET A 57 9.94 -9.67 -15.69
N GLU A 58 9.65 -10.87 -15.21
CA GLU A 58 9.86 -12.04 -16.06
C GLU A 58 8.92 -11.87 -17.26
N SER A 59 9.55 -11.63 -18.40
CA SER A 59 8.94 -11.45 -19.70
C SER A 59 7.97 -12.60 -20.00
N SER A 60 6.67 -12.37 -19.86
CA SER A 60 5.63 -13.18 -20.50
C SER A 60 4.59 -12.25 -21.11
N LEU A 61 4.36 -12.47 -22.40
CA LEU A 61 3.76 -11.57 -23.40
C LEU A 61 2.27 -11.19 -23.17
N GLU A 62 1.67 -11.49 -22.03
CA GLU A 62 0.20 -11.50 -21.85
C GLU A 62 -0.38 -10.49 -20.84
N SER A 63 0.43 -9.69 -20.13
CA SER A 63 -0.11 -8.63 -19.27
C SER A 63 0.75 -7.37 -19.29
N ARG A 64 0.35 -6.42 -20.14
CA ARG A 64 0.99 -5.10 -20.32
C ARG A 64 0.63 -4.10 -19.21
N VAL A 65 0.49 -4.55 -17.96
CA VAL A 65 0.29 -3.62 -16.82
C VAL A 65 1.34 -3.96 -15.77
N PRO A 66 2.26 -3.04 -15.45
CA PRO A 66 3.23 -3.25 -14.37
C PRO A 66 2.45 -3.47 -13.06
N LYS A 67 2.64 -4.64 -12.46
CA LYS A 67 2.02 -4.99 -11.19
C LYS A 67 2.80 -4.32 -10.06
N LYS A 68 2.32 -3.15 -9.62
CA LYS A 68 2.81 -2.53 -8.37
C LYS A 68 2.16 -3.26 -7.19
N ILE A 69 2.96 -4.01 -6.46
CA ILE A 69 2.53 -4.73 -5.26
C ILE A 69 2.93 -3.89 -4.04
N TYR A 70 1.97 -3.66 -3.14
CA TYR A 70 2.21 -2.97 -1.88
C TYR A 70 2.22 -3.96 -0.72
N MET A 71 3.15 -3.73 0.20
CA MET A 71 3.31 -4.47 1.44
C MET A 71 3.53 -3.47 2.58
N ILE A 72 3.00 -3.75 3.78
CA ILE A 72 3.40 -2.97 4.96
C ILE A 72 4.86 -3.24 5.28
N ASN A 73 5.62 -2.18 5.52
CA ASN A 73 6.98 -2.32 5.99
C ASN A 73 6.97 -2.98 7.39
N PRO A 74 7.48 -4.22 7.54
CA PRO A 74 7.46 -4.93 8.81
C PRO A 74 8.26 -4.19 9.90
N GLU A 75 9.25 -3.38 9.52
CA GLU A 75 10.01 -2.55 10.46
C GLU A 75 9.17 -1.39 11.04
N LYS A 76 8.15 -0.96 10.29
CA LYS A 76 7.19 0.07 10.71
C LYS A 76 5.94 -0.52 11.31
N GLU A 77 5.63 -1.79 11.05
CA GLU A 77 4.42 -2.45 11.53
C GLU A 77 4.27 -2.37 13.07
N SER A 78 5.36 -2.51 13.82
CA SER A 78 5.34 -2.33 15.28
C SER A 78 5.07 -0.88 15.72
N GLU A 79 5.40 0.12 14.89
CA GLU A 79 4.97 1.52 15.13
C GLU A 79 3.49 1.72 14.76
N LEU A 80 2.95 0.88 13.87
CA LEU A 80 1.55 0.92 13.45
C LEU A 80 0.59 0.15 14.38
N GLU A 81 1.10 -0.74 15.23
CA GLU A 81 0.28 -1.51 16.20
C GLU A 81 -0.45 -0.63 17.23
N GLY A 82 -0.06 0.63 17.38
CA GLY A 82 -0.70 1.59 18.28
C GLY A 82 -1.84 2.43 17.70
N ILE A 83 -2.26 2.18 16.44
CA ILE A 83 -3.18 3.06 15.66
C ILE A 83 -4.59 2.51 15.54
#